data_AF-A0A7K4I5X7-F1
#
_entry.id   AF-A0A7K4I5X7-F1
#
_cell.length_a   1.000
_cell.length_b   1.000
_cell.length_c   1.000
_cell.angle_alpha   90.00
_cell.angle_beta   90.00
_cell.angle_gamma   90.00
#
_symmetry.space_group_name_H-M   'P 1'
#
loop_
_entity.id
_entity.type
_entity.pdbx_description
1 polymer ?
#
loop_
_entity_poly.entity_id
_entity_poly.type
_entity_poly.pdbx_seq_one_letter_code
_entity_poly.pdbx_strand_id
1 'polypeptide(L)' 'MTNVRRIFSRFVGGFQCVLGVLASVFSFIIYVSPSTRETLAITSEEVYLYMFLSLIFSVFSILSGLLLIRGEK' A
#
# COMPACT_ATOMS: atom_id res chain seq x y z
N MET A 1 8.89 29.15 3.81
CA MET A 1 9.32 27.77 3.44
C MET A 1 8.59 26.66 4.19
N THR A 2 8.13 26.87 5.43
CA THR A 2 7.45 25.84 6.26
C THR A 2 6.08 25.38 5.75
N ASN A 3 5.27 26.27 5.16
CA ASN A 3 3.94 25.89 4.66
C ASN A 3 3.97 25.00 3.42
N VAL A 4 4.90 25.23 2.49
CA VAL A 4 5.01 24.41 1.26
C VAL A 4 5.46 22.98 1.61
N ARG A 5 6.45 22.87 2.50
CA ARG A 5 6.88 21.57 3.03
C ARG A 5 5.73 20.84 3.73
N ARG A 6 4.90 21.58 4.47
CA ARG A 6 3.74 21.02 5.15
C ARG A 6 2.65 20.48 4.24
N ILE A 7 2.33 21.23 3.19
CA ILE A 7 1.37 20.81 2.17
C ILE A 7 1.90 19.58 1.44
N PHE A 8 3.18 19.59 1.08
CA PHE A 8 3.81 18.47 0.37
C PHE A 8 3.84 17.19 1.21
N SER A 9 4.21 17.29 2.49
CA SER A 9 4.21 16.14 3.41
C SER A 9 2.82 15.53 3.58
N ARG A 10 1.77 16.36 3.75
CA ARG A 10 0.39 15.87 3.81
C ARG A 10 -0.06 15.22 2.50
N PHE A 11 0.33 15.79 1.37
CA PHE A 11 0.03 15.23 0.07
C PHE A 11 0.67 13.85 -0.11
N VAL A 12 1.99 13.76 0.12
CA VAL A 12 2.74 12.49 0.04
C VAL A 12 2.19 11.47 1.05
N GLY A 13 1.91 11.89 2.29
CA GLY A 13 1.35 11.01 3.31
C GLY A 13 -0.04 10.50 2.96
N GLY A 14 -0.89 11.36 2.38
CA GLY A 14 -2.19 10.97 1.84
C GLY A 14 -2.08 9.91 0.74
N PHE A 15 -1.16 10.13 -0.23
CA PHE A 15 -0.88 9.16 -1.28
C PHE A 15 -0.38 7.82 -0.74
N GLN A 16 0.52 7.83 0.25
CA GLN A 16 1.00 6.61 0.88
C GLN A 16 -0.12 5.83 1.59
N CYS A 17 -1.05 6.53 2.27
CA CYS A 17 -2.22 5.87 2.85
C CYS A 17 -3.11 5.22 1.78
N VAL A 18 -3.42 5.95 0.70
CA VAL A 18 -4.24 5.43 -0.41
C VAL A 18 -3.57 4.22 -1.07
N LEU A 19 -2.27 4.30 -1.35
CA LEU A 19 -1.51 3.20 -1.95
C LEU A 19 -1.46 1.97 -1.04
N GLY A 20 -1.32 2.17 0.28
CA GLY A 20 -1.34 1.06 1.22
C GLY A 20 -2.70 0.35 1.25
N VAL A 21 -3.80 1.10 1.29
CA VAL A 21 -5.16 0.53 1.20
C VAL A 21 -5.35 -0.23 -0.12
N LEU A 22 -4.93 0.35 -1.25
CA LEU A 22 -5.00 -0.32 -2.55
C LEU A 22 -4.17 -1.60 -2.58
N ALA A 23 -2.97 -1.62 -1.99
CA ALA A 23 -2.16 -2.82 -1.88
C ALA A 23 -2.85 -3.91 -1.04
N SER A 24 -3.50 -3.54 0.07
CA SER A 24 -4.28 -4.50 0.86
C SER A 24 -5.45 -5.10 0.06
N VAL A 25 -6.20 -4.27 -0.67
CA VAL A 25 -7.28 -4.75 -1.56
C VAL A 25 -6.72 -5.65 -2.65
N PHE A 26 -5.60 -5.27 -3.26
CA PHE A 26 -4.95 -6.06 -4.30
C PHE A 26 -4.49 -7.43 -3.78
N SER A 27 -3.92 -7.47 -2.57
CA SER A 27 -3.56 -8.70 -1.87
C SER A 27 -4.78 -9.63 -1.69
N PHE A 28 -5.93 -9.07 -1.33
CA PHE A 28 -7.18 -9.83 -1.19
C PHE A 28 -7.67 -10.36 -2.54
N ILE A 29 -7.59 -9.56 -3.61
CA ILE A 29 -7.97 -9.99 -4.96
C ILE A 29 -7.07 -11.15 -5.44
N ILE A 30 -5.75 -11.06 -5.22
CA ILE A 30 -4.83 -12.18 -5.52
C ILE A 30 -5.23 -13.43 -4.73
N TYR A 31 -5.65 -13.29 -3.48
CA TYR A 31 -6.07 -14.43 -2.66
C TYR A 31 -7.40 -15.07 -3.12
N VAL A 32 -8.36 -14.27 -3.59
CA VAL A 32 -9.70 -14.79 -3.92
C VAL A 32 -9.86 -15.18 -5.39
N SER A 33 -9.20 -14.48 -6.32
CA SER A 33 -9.51 -14.56 -7.75
C SER A 33 -8.46 -15.35 -8.55
N PRO A 34 -8.78 -16.56 -9.05
CA PRO A 34 -7.88 -17.33 -9.91
C PRO A 34 -7.58 -16.62 -11.24
N SER A 35 -8.57 -15.95 -11.83
CA SER A 35 -8.40 -15.21 -13.09
C SER A 35 -7.39 -14.06 -12.98
N THR A 36 -7.31 -13.43 -11.81
CA THR A 36 -6.29 -12.42 -11.53
C THR A 36 -4.90 -13.04 -11.44
N ARG A 37 -4.77 -14.23 -10.82
CA ARG A 37 -3.49 -14.97 -10.77
C ARG A 37 -3.04 -15.38 -12.17
N GLU A 38 -3.95 -15.89 -12.99
CA GLU A 38 -3.66 -16.23 -14.39
C GLU A 38 -3.22 -15.00 -15.19
N THR A 39 -3.90 -13.86 -15.02
CA THR A 39 -3.54 -12.60 -15.70
C THR A 39 -2.15 -12.09 -15.29
N LEU A 40 -1.78 -12.28 -14.01
CA LEU A 40 -0.46 -11.88 -13.49
C LEU A 40 0.61 -12.98 -13.62
N ALA A 41 0.28 -14.13 -14.20
CA ALA A 41 1.15 -15.31 -14.24
C ALA A 41 1.69 -15.72 -12.86
N ILE A 42 0.89 -15.55 -11.80
CA ILE A 42 1.25 -15.95 -10.43
C ILE A 42 0.95 -17.45 -10.27
N THR A 43 1.97 -18.22 -9.93
CA THR A 43 1.82 -19.65 -9.61
C THR A 43 1.17 -19.85 -8.23
N SER A 44 0.48 -20.97 -8.02
CA SER A 44 -0.21 -21.27 -6.76
C SER A 44 0.72 -21.28 -5.54
N GLU A 45 2.00 -21.61 -5.72
CA GLU A 45 3.01 -21.57 -4.64
C GLU A 45 3.41 -20.14 -4.27
N GLU A 46 3.42 -19.22 -5.23
CA GLU A 46 3.83 -17.83 -5.04
C GLU A 46 2.72 -16.94 -4.45
N VAL A 47 1.46 -17.37 -4.50
CA VAL A 47 0.29 -16.61 -4.02
C VAL A 47 0.51 -16.07 -2.61
N TYR A 48 0.95 -16.94 -1.69
CA TYR A 48 1.16 -16.56 -0.29
C TYR A 48 2.30 -15.57 -0.12
N LEU A 49 3.35 -15.68 -0.94
CA LEU A 49 4.50 -14.78 -0.93
C LEU A 49 4.09 -13.39 -1.42
N TYR A 50 3.35 -13.29 -2.52
CA TYR A 50 2.82 -12.01 -3.01
C TYR A 50 1.82 -11.38 -2.02
N MET A 51 0.94 -12.20 -1.43
CA MET A 51 -0.01 -11.74 -0.41
C MET A 51 0.74 -11.17 0.81
N PHE A 52 1.74 -11.88 1.30
CA PHE A 52 2.56 -11.45 2.44
C PHE A 52 3.31 -10.16 2.15
N LEU A 53 4.01 -10.07 1.01
CA LEU A 53 4.72 -8.86 0.60
C LEU A 53 3.80 -7.65 0.45
N SER A 54 2.63 -7.85 -0.16
CA SER A 54 1.66 -6.78 -0.38
C SER A 54 1.05 -6.29 0.94
N LEU A 55 0.80 -7.18 1.90
CA LEU A 55 0.35 -6.82 3.25
C LEU A 55 1.44 -6.07 4.03
N ILE A 56 2.69 -6.53 3.99
CA ILE A 56 3.82 -5.82 4.61
C ILE A 56 3.93 -4.41 4.04
N PHE A 57 3.92 -4.29 2.72
CA PHE A 57 3.97 -3.01 2.03
C PHE A 57 2.80 -2.11 2.44
N SER A 58 1.58 -2.65 2.51
CA SER A 58 0.39 -1.93 2.97
C SER A 58 0.59 -1.36 4.38
N VAL A 59 1.03 -2.18 5.33
CA VAL A 59 1.25 -1.76 6.72
C VAL A 59 2.29 -0.63 6.79
N PHE A 60 3.43 -0.80 6.14
CA PHE A 60 4.47 0.22 6.14
C PHE A 60 4.02 1.51 5.46
N SER A 61 3.32 1.43 4.33
CA SER A 61 2.83 2.59 3.59
C SER A 61 1.77 3.38 4.37
N ILE A 62 0.83 2.70 5.03
CA ILE A 62 -0.18 3.36 5.86
C ILE A 62 0.49 4.00 7.09
N LEU A 63 1.39 3.28 7.76
CA LEU A 63 2.10 3.81 8.93
C LEU A 63 2.94 5.03 8.57
N SER A 64 3.73 4.97 7.49
CA SER A 64 4.54 6.11 7.04
C SER A 64 3.67 7.29 6.63
N GLY A 65 2.57 7.04 5.92
CA GLY A 65 1.64 8.08 5.50
C GLY A 65 0.98 8.78 6.68
N LEU A 66 0.55 8.01 7.68
CA LEU A 66 -0.02 8.53 8.91
C LEU A 66 1.00 9.35 9.72
N LEU A 67 2.25 8.90 9.78
CA LEU A 67 3.35 9.63 10.43
C LEU A 67 3.65 10.95 9.72
N LEU A 68 3.64 11.01 8.38
CA LEU A 68 3.83 12.26 7.63
C LEU A 68 2.70 13.26 7.87
N ILE A 69 1.46 12.79 7.93
CA ILE A 69 0.29 13.64 8.20
C ILE A 69 0.30 14.15 9.66
N ARG A 70 0.70 13.31 10.61
CA ARG A 70 0.63 13.61 12.06
C ARG A 70 1.88 14.32 12.60
N GLY A 71 3.06 13.99 12.08
CA GLY A 71 4.36 14.45 12.56
C GLY A 71 4.67 15.91 12.28
N GLU A 72 3.95 16.55 11.35
CA GLU A 72 4.05 17.99 11.09
C GLU A 72 2.98 18.80 11.84
N LYS A 73 2.95 18.68 13.17
CA LYS A 73 2.33 19.67 14.05
C LYS A 73 3.32 20.75 14.44
#